data_AF-A0A5C9C3G6-F1
#
_entry.id   AF-A0A5C9C3G6-F1
#
_cell.length_a   1.000
_cell.length_b   1.000
_cell.length_c   1.000
_cell.angle_alpha   90.00
_cell.angle_beta   90.00
_cell.angle_gamma   90.00
#
_symmetry.space_group_name_H-M   'P 1'
#
loop_
_entity.id
_entity.type
_entity.pdbx_description
1 polymer ?
#
loop_
_entity_poly.entity_id
_entity_poly.type
_entity_poly.pdbx_seq_one_letter_code
_entity_poly.pdbx_strand_id
1 'polypeptide(L)'
;MFDVLHKRRESLAKNDRGQVPTGWLDLDEKLGGGMRSGSLVIVGARPSVGKTSAALGMALSAAQAGVPALCMSLEQSQIDIANRRLCAIGRRTHASVGSRRRKL
;
A
#
# COMPACT_ATOMS: atom_id res chain seq x y z
N MET A 1 28.41 6.74 5.60
CA MET A 1 27.69 5.68 4.84
C MET A 1 27.19 4.55 5.75
N PHE A 2 28.06 3.91 6.55
CA PHE A 2 27.68 2.85 7.51
C PHE A 2 26.67 3.32 8.59
N ASP A 3 26.82 4.57 9.03
CA ASP A 3 26.01 5.18 10.08
C ASP A 3 24.53 5.37 9.68
N VAL A 4 24.26 5.65 8.40
CA VAL A 4 22.89 5.77 7.85
C VAL A 4 22.18 4.41 7.84
N LEU A 5 22.92 3.32 7.58
CA LEU A 5 22.36 1.97 7.60
C LEU A 5 22.10 1.48 9.03
N HIS A 6 22.95 1.85 10.00
CA HIS A 6 22.74 1.54 11.42
C HIS A 6 21.55 2.31 11.99
N LYS A 7 21.44 3.60 11.69
CA LYS A 7 20.30 4.43 12.11
C LYS A 7 18.98 3.94 11.50
N ARG A 8 19.01 3.42 10.26
CA ARG A 8 17.85 2.72 9.66
C ARG A 8 17.54 1.39 10.36
N ARG A 9 18.54 0.57 10.70
CA ARG A 9 18.32 -0.69 11.46
C ARG A 9 17.71 -0.44 12.83
N GLU A 10 18.15 0.59 13.55
CA GLU A 10 17.58 0.96 14.85
C GLU A 10 16.14 1.47 14.75
N SER A 11 15.81 2.22 13.69
CA SER A 11 14.43 2.65 13.43
C SER A 11 13.48 1.49 13.11
N LEU A 12 14.02 0.41 12.51
CA LEU A 12 13.28 -0.83 12.24
C LEU A 12 13.09 -1.66 13.52
N ALA A 13 14.06 -1.64 14.43
CA ALA A 13 14.00 -2.35 15.71
C ALA A 13 13.06 -1.69 16.73
N LYS A 14 12.83 -0.37 16.64
CA LYS A 14 11.93 0.36 17.55
C LYS A 14 10.44 0.11 17.33
N ASN A 15 10.05 -0.59 16.26
CA ASN A 15 8.64 -0.87 15.95
C ASN A 15 8.16 -2.21 16.53
N ASP A 16 8.53 -2.47 17.78
CA ASP A 16 8.30 -3.74 18.49
C ASP A 16 6.86 -3.92 19.00
N ARG A 17 5.89 -3.31 18.33
CA ARG A 17 4.56 -3.90 18.21
C ARG A 17 4.63 -4.74 16.95
N GLY A 18 5.01 -6.00 17.09
CA GLY A 18 5.36 -6.88 15.98
C GLY A 18 4.25 -7.15 14.95
N GLN A 19 3.20 -6.34 14.87
CA GLN A 19 2.16 -6.39 13.84
C GLN A 19 2.14 -5.09 13.01
N VAL A 20 2.11 -5.25 11.68
CA VAL A 20 1.90 -4.18 10.70
C VAL A 20 0.43 -4.18 10.26
N PRO A 21 -0.29 -3.07 10.35
CA PRO A 21 -1.71 -3.04 9.99
C PRO A 21 -1.91 -3.29 8.49
N THR A 22 -2.90 -4.09 8.14
CA THR A 22 -3.29 -4.35 6.74
C THR A 22 -4.16 -3.24 6.17
N GLY A 23 -4.81 -2.45 7.03
CA GLY A 23 -5.78 -1.42 6.62
C GLY A 23 -7.23 -1.88 6.62
N TRP A 24 -7.49 -3.16 6.93
CA TRP A 24 -8.83 -3.68 7.16
C TRP A 24 -8.92 -4.22 8.59
N LEU A 25 -9.77 -3.61 9.40
CA LEU A 25 -9.94 -3.97 10.81
C LEU A 25 -10.26 -5.46 10.98
N ASP A 26 -11.25 -5.96 10.24
CA ASP A 26 -11.69 -7.35 10.29
C ASP A 26 -10.57 -8.34 9.94
N LEU A 27 -9.64 -7.95 9.07
CA LEU A 27 -8.50 -8.78 8.70
C LEU A 27 -7.42 -8.72 9.78
N ASP A 28 -7.14 -7.52 10.31
CA ASP A 28 -6.17 -7.34 11.39
C ASP A 28 -6.58 -8.10 12.64
N GLU A 29 -7.87 -8.12 13.00
CA GLU A 29 -8.41 -8.93 14.10
C GLU A 29 -8.14 -10.42 13.90
N LYS A 30 -8.40 -10.95 12.70
CA LYS A 30 -8.14 -12.36 12.35
C LYS A 30 -6.65 -12.71 12.34
N LEU A 31 -5.79 -11.73 12.10
CA LEU A 31 -4.33 -11.88 12.13
C LEU A 31 -3.72 -11.60 13.52
N GLY A 32 -4.55 -11.35 14.55
CA GLY A 32 -4.07 -11.08 15.90
C GLY A 32 -3.42 -9.69 16.05
N GLY A 33 -4.00 -8.69 15.38
CA GLY A 33 -3.55 -7.28 15.38
C GLY A 33 -2.83 -6.82 14.12
N GLY A 34 -2.76 -7.64 13.07
CA GLY A 34 -2.14 -7.31 11.78
C GLY A 34 -1.05 -8.31 11.33
N MET A 35 -0.30 -7.95 10.29
CA MET A 35 0.75 -8.79 9.71
C MET A 35 1.97 -8.87 10.62
N ARG A 36 2.40 -10.08 10.98
CA ARG A 36 3.54 -10.26 11.90
C ARG A 36 4.87 -9.87 11.24
N SER A 37 5.67 -9.05 11.91
CA SER A 37 7.04 -8.72 11.50
C SER A 37 7.89 -9.98 11.35
N GLY A 38 8.64 -10.08 10.25
CA GLY A 38 9.46 -11.24 9.91
C GLY A 38 8.71 -12.42 9.30
N SER A 39 7.39 -12.33 9.10
CA SER A 39 6.61 -13.35 8.39
C SER A 39 6.57 -13.11 6.88
N LEU A 40 6.43 -14.19 6.11
CA LEU A 40 6.14 -14.13 4.67
C LEU A 40 4.64 -14.35 4.44
N VAL A 41 3.96 -13.34 3.92
CA VAL A 41 2.54 -13.40 3.57
C VAL A 41 2.38 -13.52 2.06
N ILE A 42 1.66 -14.56 1.61
CA ILE A 42 1.38 -14.79 0.18
C ILE A 42 -0.10 -14.50 -0.08
N VAL A 43 -0.37 -13.55 -0.99
CA VAL A 43 -1.73 -13.22 -1.42
C VAL A 43 -2.04 -13.92 -2.74
N GLY A 44 -2.85 -14.98 -2.70
CA GLY A 44 -3.36 -15.65 -3.90
C GLY A 44 -4.66 -15.01 -4.37
N ALA A 45 -4.75 -14.67 -5.66
CA ALA A 45 -5.96 -14.10 -6.25
C ALA A 45 -6.02 -14.38 -7.76
N ARG A 46 -7.22 -14.46 -8.34
CA ARG A 46 -7.38 -14.54 -9.80
C ARG A 46 -6.97 -13.23 -10.47
N PRO A 47 -6.57 -13.23 -11.76
CA PRO A 47 -6.39 -11.98 -12.51
C PRO A 47 -7.63 -11.08 -12.44
N SER A 48 -7.43 -9.77 -12.51
CA SER A 48 -8.50 -8.75 -12.52
C SER A 48 -9.31 -8.56 -11.23
N VAL A 49 -9.07 -9.32 -10.15
CA VAL A 49 -9.80 -9.15 -8.87
C VAL A 49 -9.22 -8.05 -7.97
N GLY A 50 -8.15 -7.37 -8.41
CA GLY A 50 -7.58 -6.24 -7.67
C GLY A 50 -6.41 -6.56 -6.74
N LYS A 51 -5.68 -7.67 -6.96
CA LYS A 51 -4.48 -8.04 -6.18
C LYS A 51 -3.49 -6.88 -5.99
N THR A 52 -3.15 -6.17 -7.07
CA THR A 52 -2.23 -5.02 -7.01
C THR A 52 -2.81 -3.88 -6.18
N SER A 53 -4.10 -3.58 -6.35
CA SER A 53 -4.77 -2.52 -5.59
C SER A 53 -4.80 -2.84 -4.10
N ALA A 54 -5.07 -4.10 -3.73
CA ALA A 54 -5.05 -4.57 -2.34
C ALA A 54 -3.65 -4.43 -1.73
N ALA A 55 -2.60 -4.87 -2.45
CA ALA A 55 -1.21 -4.74 -1.99
C ALA A 55 -0.80 -3.26 -1.78
N LEU A 56 -1.18 -2.38 -2.71
CA LEU A 56 -0.94 -0.93 -2.57
C LEU A 56 -1.73 -0.31 -1.42
N GLY A 57 -2.90 -0.86 -1.09
CA GLY A 57 -3.69 -0.51 0.09
C GLY A 57 -2.94 -0.83 1.37
N MET A 58 -2.53 -2.09 1.54
CA MET A 58 -1.75 -2.54 2.70
C MET A 58 -0.45 -1.74 2.87
N ALA A 59 0.27 -1.50 1.77
CA ALA A 59 1.51 -0.71 1.81
C ALA A 59 1.29 0.73 2.29
N LEU A 60 0.16 1.36 1.92
CA LEU A 60 -0.20 2.66 2.46
C LEU A 60 -0.53 2.58 3.94
N SER A 61 -1.36 1.62 4.36
CA SER A 61 -1.75 1.49 5.77
C SER A 61 -0.52 1.28 6.66
N ALA A 62 0.44 0.49 6.21
CA ALA A 62 1.75 0.37 6.85
C ALA A 62 2.48 1.72 6.92
N ALA A 63 2.58 2.45 5.79
CA ALA A 63 3.23 3.76 5.74
C ALA A 63 2.56 4.82 6.64
N GLN A 64 1.22 4.82 6.72
CA GLN A 64 0.44 5.69 7.59
C GLN A 64 0.66 5.37 9.07
N ALA A 65 0.92 4.10 9.40
CA ALA A 65 1.32 3.66 10.73
C ALA A 65 2.81 3.92 11.05
N GLY A 66 3.54 4.63 10.17
CA GLY A 66 4.95 4.93 10.34
C GLY A 66 5.89 3.77 9.99
N VAL A 67 5.39 2.69 9.40
CA VAL A 67 6.19 1.54 8.94
C VAL A 67 6.64 1.80 7.49
N PRO A 68 7.95 1.84 7.19
CA PRO A 68 8.41 1.98 5.80
C PRO A 68 7.92 0.83 4.92
N ALA A 69 7.35 1.14 3.76
CA ALA A 69 6.85 0.17 2.80
C ALA A 69 7.54 0.29 1.43
N LEU A 70 7.88 -0.85 0.83
CA LEU A 70 8.46 -0.95 -0.52
C LEU A 70 7.52 -1.77 -1.41
N CYS A 71 7.12 -1.22 -2.54
CA CYS A 71 6.36 -1.94 -3.57
C CYS A 71 7.28 -2.27 -4.73
N MET A 72 7.37 -3.55 -5.09
CA MET A 72 8.06 -4.04 -6.28
C MET A 72 7.07 -4.76 -7.17
N SER A 73 7.13 -4.50 -8.48
CA SER A 73 6.26 -5.10 -9.48
C SER A 73 7.09 -5.59 -10.64
N LEU A 74 6.82 -6.82 -11.08
CA LEU A 74 7.44 -7.43 -12.26
C LEU A 74 6.53 -7.37 -13.50
N GLU A 75 5.28 -6.94 -13.35
CA GLU A 75 4.29 -6.92 -14.44
C GLU A 75 3.95 -5.51 -14.92
N GLN A 76 3.83 -4.55 -13.99
CA GLN A 76 3.42 -3.18 -14.28
C GLN A 76 4.57 -2.18 -14.03
N SER A 77 4.59 -1.11 -14.81
CA SER A 77 5.55 -0.03 -14.65
C SER A 77 5.33 0.73 -13.33
N GLN A 78 6.40 1.34 -12.82
CA GLN A 78 6.33 2.19 -11.62
C GLN A 78 5.38 3.38 -11.76
N ILE A 79 5.26 3.95 -12.97
CA ILE A 79 4.38 5.09 -13.25
C ILE A 79 2.92 4.65 -13.18
N ASP A 80 2.58 3.50 -13.74
CA ASP A 80 1.20 2.98 -13.71
C ASP A 80 0.73 2.67 -12.28
N ILE A 81 1.64 2.12 -11.47
CA ILE A 81 1.40 1.85 -10.06
C ILE A 81 1.19 3.15 -9.28
N ALA A 82 2.05 4.15 -9.50
CA ALA A 82 1.92 5.46 -8.89
C ALA A 82 0.60 6.15 -9.28
N ASN A 83 0.23 6.11 -10.57
CA ASN A 83 -1.03 6.66 -11.06
C ASN A 83 -2.24 5.96 -10.42
N ARG A 84 -2.23 4.62 -10.34
CA ARG A 84 -3.29 3.87 -9.66
C ARG A 84 -3.40 4.28 -8.19
N ARG A 85 -2.27 4.51 -7.51
CA ARG A 85 -2.22 4.99 -6.13
C ARG A 85 -2.79 6.40 -6.00
N LEU A 86 -2.43 7.31 -6.90
CA LEU A 86 -2.98 8.67 -6.95
C LEU A 86 -4.49 8.66 -7.16
N CYS A 87 -5.00 7.85 -8.08
CA CYS A 87 -6.43 7.69 -8.30
C CYS A 87 -7.16 7.15 -7.06
N ALA A 88 -6.56 6.18 -6.36
CA ALA A 88 -7.13 5.61 -5.14
C ALA A 88 -7.24 6.64 -4.01
N ILE A 89 -6.27 7.57 -3.90
CA ILE A 89 -6.29 8.64 -2.89
C ILE A 89 -7.21 9.79 -3.34
N GLY A 90 -7.15 10.15 -4.62
CA GLY A 90 -7.75 11.36 -5.16
C GLY A 90 -9.28 11.38 -5.21
N ARG A 91 -9.97 10.24 -4.99
CA ARG A 91 -11.44 10.07 -5.05
C ARG A 91 -12.11 10.73 -6.28
N ARG A 92 -11.37 11.03 -7.35
CA ARG A 92 -11.93 11.57 -8.60
C ARG A 92 -12.10 10.43 -9.58
N THR A 93 -13.34 9.97 -9.68
CA THR A 93 -13.80 9.14 -10.78
C THR A 93 -13.69 9.97 -12.07
N HIS A 94 -13.09 9.40 -13.13
CA HIS A 94 -13.02 10.01 -14.47
C HIS A 94 -14.41 10.00 -15.18
N ALA A 95 -15.48 10.26 -14.43
CA ALA A 95 -16.86 10.22 -14.92
C ALA A 95 -17.37 11.59 -15.44
N SER A 96 -16.56 12.65 -15.42
CA SER A 96 -17.04 13.99 -15.83
C SER A 96 -16.05 14.82 -16.65
N VAL A 97 -15.19 14.19 -17.45
CA VAL A 97 -14.41 14.90 -18.48
C VAL A 97 -15.08 14.64 -19.83
N GLY A 98 -16.28 15.21 -20.03
CA GLY A 98 -17.04 15.07 -21.27
C GLY A 98 -18.32 15.90 -21.30
N SER A 99 -18.34 16.91 -22.16
CA SER A 99 -19.50 17.75 -22.56
C SER A 99 -19.93 18.92 -21.66
N ARG A 100 -19.17 20.01 -21.71
CA ARG A 100 -19.80 21.35 -21.77
C ARG A 100 -19.47 22.00 -23.11
N ARG A 101 -20.21 21.61 -24.16
CA ARG A 101 -20.43 22.50 -25.31
C ARG A 101 -21.29 23.65 -24.80
N ARG A 102 -20.69 24.83 -24.56
CA ARG A 102 -21.47 26.07 -24.48
C ARG A 102 -21.97 26.38 -25.89
N LYS A 103 -23.27 26.26 -26.11
CA LYS A 103 -23.97 27.14 -27.07
C LYS A 103 -24.21 28.44 -26.32
N LEU A 104 -23.55 29.51 -26.76
CA LEU A 104 -24.03 30.90 -26.79
C LEU A 104 -23.24 31.58 -27.91
#